data_AF-A0A1V5K2M7-F1
#
_entry.id   AF-A0A1V5K2M7-F1
#
_cell.length_a   1.000
_cell.length_b   1.000
_cell.length_c   1.000
_cell.angle_alpha   90.00
_cell.angle_beta   90.00
_cell.angle_gamma   90.00
#
_symmetry.space_group_name_H-M   'P 1'
#
loop_
_entity.id
_entity.type
_entity.pdbx_description
1 polymer ?
#
loop_
_entity_poly.entity_id
_entity_poly.type
_entity_poly.pdbx_seq_one_letter_code
_entity_poly.pdbx_strand_id
1 'polypeptide(L)'
;MVPVYGGGERLATIVLVDDGPPRDEDDLVIAEQCATVVGMEILRSRSDRHDEEARKRNAVQMALETLSYSEQEAVEHIFDELSGDEGLLVASRIADRVGITRSVIVNALRKFESAGVIESRSLGMKGTYIRVLNDKLFDELERLRAR
;
A
#
# COMPACT_ATOMS: atom_id res chain seq x y z
N MET A 1 19.93 -3.59 -32.01
CA MET A 1 18.79 -3.48 -31.08
C MET A 1 18.21 -4.87 -30.90
N VAL A 2 17.83 -5.26 -29.69
CA VAL A 2 17.29 -6.61 -29.41
C VAL A 2 15.95 -6.47 -28.68
N PRO A 3 14.85 -7.04 -29.20
CA PRO A 3 13.56 -6.98 -28.52
C PRO A 3 13.54 -7.86 -27.27
N VAL A 4 12.89 -7.37 -26.21
CA VAL A 4 12.67 -8.13 -24.98
C VAL A 4 11.23 -8.62 -24.98
N TYR A 5 11.07 -9.94 -24.89
CA TYR A 5 9.78 -10.59 -24.79
C TYR A 5 9.63 -11.28 -23.43
N GLY A 6 8.40 -11.44 -22.97
CA GLY A 6 8.06 -12.25 -21.81
C GLY A 6 6.56 -12.43 -21.71
N GLY A 7 6.09 -13.60 -21.25
CA GLY A 7 4.66 -13.87 -21.09
C GLY A 7 3.86 -13.85 -22.39
N GLY A 8 4.52 -14.00 -23.55
CA GLY A 8 3.90 -13.91 -24.87
C GLY A 8 3.76 -12.48 -25.42
N GLU A 9 4.20 -11.46 -24.69
CA GLU A 9 4.15 -10.05 -25.10
C GLU A 9 5.54 -9.41 -25.24
N ARG A 10 5.61 -8.32 -26.02
CA ARG A 10 6.83 -7.50 -26.14
C ARG A 10 6.89 -6.52 -24.97
N LEU A 11 7.89 -6.67 -24.12
CA LEU A 11 8.02 -5.90 -22.87
C LEU A 11 8.88 -4.65 -23.06
N ALA A 12 9.98 -4.76 -23.81
CA ALA A 12 10.96 -3.68 -23.95
C ALA A 12 11.86 -3.87 -25.19
N THR A 13 12.85 -2.99 -25.34
CA THR A 13 13.93 -3.12 -26.34
C THR A 13 15.26 -2.81 -25.68
N ILE A 14 16.24 -3.69 -25.83
CA ILE A 14 17.63 -3.43 -25.46
C ILE A 14 18.32 -2.75 -26.65
N VAL A 15 18.91 -1.60 -26.39
CA VAL A 15 19.74 -0.88 -27.36
C VAL A 15 21.18 -0.97 -26.91
N LEU A 16 21.98 -1.71 -27.67
CA LEU A 16 23.41 -1.84 -27.45
C LEU A 16 24.14 -0.84 -28.35
N VAL A 17 24.92 0.05 -27.76
CA VAL A 17 25.76 1.03 -28.45
C VAL A 17 27.20 0.77 -28.04
N ASP A 18 28.09 0.63 -29.02
CA ASP A 18 29.51 0.39 -28.82
C ASP A 18 30.30 1.07 -29.96
N ASP A 19 31.51 1.54 -29.69
CA ASP A 19 32.48 2.11 -30.64
C ASP A 19 33.57 1.11 -31.05
N GLY A 20 33.50 -0.12 -30.53
CA GLY A 20 34.36 -1.26 -30.84
C GLY A 20 34.15 -1.92 -32.21
N PRO A 21 34.72 -3.12 -32.41
CA PRO A 21 34.61 -3.86 -33.67
C PRO A 21 33.15 -4.22 -34.01
N PRO A 22 32.84 -4.56 -35.28
CA PRO A 22 31.51 -5.02 -35.65
C PRO A 22 31.10 -6.24 -34.82
N ARG A 23 29.85 -6.26 -34.36
CA ARG A 23 29.31 -7.39 -33.60
C ARG A 23 29.32 -8.67 -34.42
N ASP A 24 29.67 -9.77 -33.77
CA ASP A 24 29.61 -11.10 -34.34
C ASP A 24 28.38 -11.88 -33.85
N GLU A 25 28.32 -13.16 -34.21
CA GLU A 25 27.21 -14.04 -33.82
C GLU A 25 27.20 -14.32 -32.32
N ASP A 26 28.36 -14.37 -31.66
CA ASP A 26 28.47 -14.62 -30.22
C ASP A 26 27.90 -13.42 -29.43
N ASP A 27 28.19 -12.19 -29.88
CA ASP A 27 27.58 -10.97 -29.34
C ASP A 27 26.05 -11.00 -29.43
N LEU A 28 25.51 -11.50 -30.54
CA LEU A 28 24.07 -11.60 -30.74
C LEU A 28 23.44 -12.62 -29.81
N VAL A 29 24.06 -13.80 -29.66
CA VAL A 29 23.59 -14.86 -28.74
C VAL A 29 23.56 -14.34 -27.31
N ILE A 30 24.61 -13.65 -26.87
CA ILE A 30 24.66 -13.02 -25.55
C ILE A 30 23.54 -11.99 -25.42
N ALA A 31 23.33 -11.14 -26.43
CA ALA A 31 22.31 -10.11 -26.38
C ALA A 31 20.89 -10.68 -26.30
N GLU A 32 20.60 -11.79 -26.98
CA GLU A 32 19.32 -12.50 -26.90
C GLU A 32 19.10 -13.19 -25.55
N GLN A 33 20.14 -13.80 -25.00
CA GLN A 33 20.09 -14.39 -23.67
C GLN A 33 19.87 -13.31 -22.60
N CYS A 34 20.57 -12.18 -22.72
CA CYS A 34 20.32 -10.99 -21.89
C CYS A 34 18.89 -10.48 -22.06
N ALA A 35 18.37 -10.40 -23.28
CA ALA A 35 16.99 -9.97 -23.52
C ALA A 35 15.98 -10.89 -22.82
N THR A 36 16.22 -12.20 -22.82
CA THR A 36 15.38 -13.19 -22.13
C THR A 36 15.42 -12.98 -20.61
N VAL A 37 16.61 -12.87 -20.02
CA VAL A 37 16.77 -12.65 -18.57
C VAL A 37 16.12 -11.34 -18.14
N VAL A 38 16.32 -10.25 -18.90
CA VAL A 38 15.68 -8.96 -18.63
C VAL A 38 14.16 -9.07 -18.72
N GLY A 39 13.64 -9.81 -19.70
CA GLY A 39 12.19 -10.06 -19.82
C GLY A 39 11.61 -10.76 -18.59
N MET A 40 12.30 -11.78 -18.09
CA MET A 40 11.92 -12.49 -16.86
C MET A 40 11.90 -11.55 -15.65
N GLU A 41 12.92 -10.71 -15.48
CA GLU A 41 12.99 -9.76 -14.36
C GLU A 41 11.93 -8.66 -14.45
N ILE A 42 11.57 -8.19 -15.65
CA ILE A 42 10.47 -7.24 -15.82
C ILE A 42 9.14 -7.88 -15.35
N LEU A 43 8.85 -9.11 -15.78
CA LEU A 43 7.64 -9.81 -15.36
C LEU A 43 7.60 -10.03 -13.85
N ARG A 44 8.72 -10.47 -13.28
CA ARG A 44 8.87 -10.66 -11.83
C ARG A 44 8.61 -9.35 -11.08
N SER A 45 9.25 -8.26 -11.48
CA SER A 45 9.07 -6.94 -10.86
C SER A 45 7.61 -6.46 -10.92
N ARG A 46 6.92 -6.70 -12.05
CA ARG A 46 5.49 -6.40 -12.17
C ARG A 46 4.64 -7.26 -11.22
N SER A 47 4.95 -8.56 -11.12
CA SER A 47 4.26 -9.48 -10.20
C SER A 47 4.47 -9.06 -8.75
N ASP A 48 5.71 -8.80 -8.35
CA ASP A 48 6.05 -8.39 -6.98
C ASP A 48 5.34 -7.09 -6.59
N ARG A 49 5.24 -6.12 -7.50
CA ARG A 49 4.49 -4.87 -7.28
C ARG A 49 3.00 -5.13 -7.13
N HIS A 50 2.42 -6.00 -7.97
CA HIS A 50 1.01 -6.36 -7.87
C HIS A 50 0.70 -7.08 -6.56
N ASP A 51 1.53 -8.03 -6.16
CA ASP A 51 1.39 -8.76 -4.91
C ASP A 51 1.54 -7.84 -3.70
N GLU A 52 2.46 -6.87 -3.76
CA GLU A 52 2.61 -5.86 -2.71
C GLU A 52 1.38 -4.96 -2.59
N GLU A 53 0.84 -4.47 -3.72
CA GLU A 53 -0.41 -3.70 -3.72
C GLU A 53 -1.59 -4.52 -3.17
N ALA A 54 -1.69 -5.80 -3.53
CA ALA A 54 -2.71 -6.70 -3.03
C ALA A 54 -2.56 -6.96 -1.51
N ARG A 55 -1.33 -7.20 -1.03
CA ARG A 55 -1.03 -7.34 0.40
C ARG A 55 -1.45 -6.12 1.19
N LYS A 56 -1.11 -4.92 0.71
CA LYS A 56 -1.47 -3.65 1.35
C LYS A 56 -2.99 -3.48 1.44
N ARG A 57 -3.73 -3.73 0.37
CA ARG A 57 -5.21 -3.65 0.40
C ARG A 57 -5.81 -4.68 1.35
N ASN A 58 -5.34 -5.92 1.29
CA ASN A 58 -5.83 -6.99 2.16
C ASN A 58 -5.62 -6.68 3.64
N ALA A 59 -4.48 -6.09 4.01
CA ALA A 59 -4.22 -5.70 5.40
C ALA A 59 -5.27 -4.69 5.92
N VAL A 60 -5.62 -3.69 5.11
CA VAL A 60 -6.67 -2.71 5.44
C VAL A 60 -8.04 -3.38 5.51
N GLN A 61 -8.37 -4.22 4.52
CA GLN A 61 -9.66 -4.89 4.47
C GLN A 61 -9.86 -5.82 5.67
N MET A 62 -8.86 -6.62 6.05
CA MET A 62 -8.92 -7.44 7.26
C MET A 62 -9.13 -6.60 8.51
N ALA A 63 -8.45 -5.45 8.63
CA ALA A 63 -8.67 -4.54 9.75
C ALA A 63 -10.14 -4.10 9.80
N LEU A 64 -10.70 -3.68 8.67
CA LEU A 64 -12.10 -3.25 8.54
C LEU A 64 -13.12 -4.36 8.88
N GLU A 65 -12.85 -5.59 8.45
CA GLU A 65 -13.71 -6.75 8.70
C GLU A 65 -13.75 -7.16 10.18
N THR A 66 -12.72 -6.81 10.96
CA THR A 66 -12.69 -7.09 12.41
C THR A 66 -13.44 -6.06 13.25
N LEU A 67 -13.88 -4.95 12.66
CA LEU A 67 -14.59 -3.89 13.34
C LEU A 67 -16.08 -4.23 13.49
N SER A 68 -16.64 -3.90 14.64
CA SER A 68 -18.09 -3.79 14.81
C SER A 68 -18.63 -2.54 14.12
N TYR A 69 -19.93 -2.48 13.89
CA TYR A 69 -20.59 -1.35 13.24
C TYR A 69 -20.23 0.01 13.88
N SER A 70 -20.31 0.12 15.21
CA SER A 70 -19.95 1.36 15.92
C SER A 70 -18.44 1.68 15.85
N GLU A 71 -17.58 0.68 15.70
CA GLU A 71 -16.14 0.90 15.49
C GLU A 71 -15.85 1.36 14.06
N GLN A 72 -16.58 0.87 13.06
CA GLN A 72 -16.48 1.35 11.67
C GLN A 72 -16.88 2.84 11.59
N GLU A 73 -18.04 3.19 12.16
CA GLU A 73 -18.50 4.58 12.23
C GLU A 73 -17.50 5.49 12.97
N ALA A 74 -16.92 4.99 14.07
CA ALA A 74 -15.88 5.72 14.80
C ALA A 74 -14.64 5.98 13.92
N VAL A 75 -14.17 4.97 13.19
CA VAL A 75 -12.97 5.02 12.33
C VAL A 75 -13.13 6.03 11.21
N GLU A 76 -14.30 6.06 10.58
CA GLU A 76 -14.63 7.05 9.56
C GLU A 76 -14.44 8.49 10.08
N HIS A 77 -15.02 8.80 11.24
CA HIS A 77 -14.89 10.13 11.83
C HIS A 77 -13.46 10.45 12.32
N ILE A 78 -12.73 9.45 12.83
CA ILE A 78 -11.33 9.59 13.26
C ILE A 78 -10.46 10.01 12.08
N PHE A 79 -10.57 9.32 10.94
CA PHE A 79 -9.72 9.58 9.78
C PHE A 79 -10.17 10.78 8.96
N ASP A 80 -11.45 11.18 9.01
CA ASP A 80 -11.90 12.48 8.45
C ASP A 80 -11.30 13.69 9.19
N GLU A 81 -11.07 13.56 10.50
CA GLU A 81 -10.44 14.61 11.30
C GLU A 81 -8.92 14.67 11.13
N LEU A 82 -8.32 13.63 10.56
CA LEU A 82 -6.89 13.58 10.32
C LEU A 82 -6.54 14.47 9.11
N SER A 83 -5.71 15.49 9.33
CA SER A 83 -5.25 16.36 8.26
C SER A 83 -4.03 15.77 7.54
N GLY A 84 -4.23 14.64 6.85
CA GLY A 84 -3.17 13.92 6.12
C GLY A 84 -2.93 12.51 6.64
N ASP A 85 -1.69 12.03 6.51
CA ASP A 85 -1.23 10.69 6.92
C ASP A 85 -0.83 10.62 8.40
N GLU A 86 -0.74 11.74 9.10
CA GLU A 86 -0.43 11.79 10.53
C GLU A 86 -1.13 12.94 11.26
N GLY A 87 -1.31 12.78 12.57
CA GLY A 87 -1.95 13.81 13.38
C GLY A 87 -2.23 13.43 14.82
N LEU A 88 -2.67 14.43 15.58
CA LEU A 88 -3.03 14.29 16.99
C LEU A 88 -4.54 14.15 17.13
N LEU A 89 -4.97 13.06 17.75
CA LEU A 89 -6.38 12.74 17.95
C LEU A 89 -6.74 12.75 19.44
N VAL A 90 -7.82 13.45 19.78
CA VAL A 90 -8.37 13.48 21.14
C VAL A 90 -9.64 12.64 21.19
N ALA A 91 -9.52 11.38 21.64
CA ALA A 91 -10.62 10.41 21.62
C ALA A 91 -11.89 10.89 22.36
N SER A 92 -11.76 11.65 23.45
CA SER A 92 -12.93 12.24 24.14
C SER A 92 -13.72 13.19 23.24
N ARG A 93 -13.03 14.03 22.47
CA ARG A 93 -13.67 15.03 21.60
C ARG A 93 -14.46 14.41 20.46
N ILE A 94 -14.01 13.25 19.98
CA ILE A 94 -14.70 12.48 18.93
C ILE A 94 -15.87 11.69 19.53
N ALA A 95 -15.64 11.04 20.68
CA ALA A 95 -16.67 10.32 21.43
C ALA A 95 -17.89 11.21 21.71
N ASP A 96 -17.67 12.41 22.25
CA ASP A 96 -18.74 13.35 22.61
C ASP A 96 -19.49 13.89 21.39
N ARG A 97 -18.83 13.97 20.22
CA ARG A 97 -19.43 14.51 18.99
C ARG A 97 -20.27 13.50 18.23
N VAL A 98 -19.77 12.26 18.14
CA VAL A 98 -20.42 11.15 17.42
C VAL A 98 -21.42 10.43 18.33
N GLY A 99 -21.33 10.62 19.66
CA GLY A 99 -22.23 9.97 20.62
C GLY A 99 -21.85 8.52 20.92
N ILE A 100 -20.56 8.18 20.79
CA ILE A 100 -20.01 6.85 21.08
C ILE A 100 -19.13 6.86 22.33
N THR A 101 -18.85 5.70 22.90
CA THR A 101 -17.96 5.62 24.06
C THR A 101 -16.49 5.70 23.64
N ARG A 102 -15.63 6.29 24.47
CA ARG A 102 -14.17 6.34 24.24
C ARG A 102 -13.54 4.96 24.02
N SER A 103 -14.09 3.92 24.63
CA SER A 103 -13.61 2.54 24.45
C SER A 103 -13.79 2.02 23.03
N VAL A 104 -14.84 2.45 22.32
CA VAL A 104 -15.07 2.08 20.91
C VAL A 104 -13.94 2.63 20.04
N ILE A 105 -13.59 3.91 20.22
CA ILE A 105 -12.48 4.56 19.50
C ILE A 105 -11.15 3.85 19.77
N VAL A 106 -10.84 3.60 21.05
CA VAL A 106 -9.57 2.96 21.43
C VAL A 106 -9.48 1.54 20.88
N ASN A 107 -10.57 0.77 20.94
CA ASN A 107 -10.60 -0.59 20.40
C ASN A 107 -10.44 -0.60 18.87
N ALA A 108 -11.10 0.31 18.17
CA ALA A 108 -10.96 0.45 16.73
C ALA A 108 -9.51 0.76 16.34
N LEU A 109 -8.89 1.78 16.96
CA LEU A 109 -7.49 2.13 16.73
C LEU A 109 -6.55 0.95 17.02
N ARG A 110 -6.81 0.18 18.09
CA ARG A 110 -6.00 -1.00 18.44
C ARG A 110 -6.07 -2.11 17.38
N LYS A 111 -7.22 -2.30 16.73
CA LYS A 111 -7.39 -3.28 15.63
C LYS A 111 -6.60 -2.86 14.39
N PHE A 112 -6.62 -1.58 14.02
CA PHE A 112 -5.80 -1.04 12.93
C PHE A 112 -4.30 -1.12 13.22
N GLU A 113 -3.89 -0.83 14.46
CA GLU A 113 -2.50 -0.95 14.90
C GLU A 113 -2.04 -2.41 14.86
N SER A 114 -2.88 -3.34 15.29
CA SER A 114 -2.59 -4.78 15.27
C SER A 114 -2.50 -5.35 13.84
N ALA A 115 -3.21 -4.74 12.87
CA ALA A 115 -3.11 -5.07 11.45
C ALA A 115 -1.92 -4.38 10.75
N GLY A 116 -1.13 -3.57 11.46
CA GLY A 116 -0.01 -2.82 10.89
C GLY A 116 -0.43 -1.71 9.93
N VAL A 117 -1.68 -1.27 9.99
CA VAL A 117 -2.23 -0.22 9.12
C VAL A 117 -1.88 1.17 9.65
N ILE A 118 -1.83 1.32 10.97
CA ILE A 118 -1.44 2.55 11.66
C ILE A 118 -0.44 2.27 12.79
N GLU A 119 0.22 3.32 13.25
CA GLU A 119 0.94 3.36 14.51
C GLU A 119 0.26 4.35 15.44
N SER A 120 0.09 3.99 16.71
CA SER A 120 -0.47 4.88 17.72
C SER A 120 0.51 5.13 18.86
N ARG A 121 0.60 6.38 19.33
CA ARG A 121 1.40 6.76 20.50
C ARG A 121 0.57 7.61 21.44
N SER A 122 0.28 7.08 22.63
CA SER A 122 -0.42 7.83 23.67
C SER A 122 0.44 8.98 24.19
N LEU A 123 -0.13 10.19 24.22
CA LEU A 123 0.45 11.39 24.82
C LEU A 123 -0.31 11.78 26.11
N GLY A 124 -1.02 10.81 26.71
CA GLY A 124 -1.83 11.01 27.90
C GLY A 124 -3.00 11.96 27.64
N MET A 125 -3.13 13.01 28.47
CA MET A 125 -4.23 13.96 28.37
C MET A 125 -4.22 14.82 27.10
N LYS A 126 -3.08 14.89 26.39
CA LYS A 126 -2.99 15.62 25.12
C LYS A 126 -3.64 14.86 23.95
N GLY A 127 -3.94 13.58 24.12
CA GLY A 127 -4.51 12.71 23.09
C GLY A 127 -3.54 11.61 22.65
N THR A 128 -3.80 11.05 21.48
CA THR A 128 -3.03 9.99 20.86
C THR A 128 -2.51 10.50 19.52
N TYR A 129 -1.20 10.41 19.31
CA TYR A 129 -0.62 10.61 17.99
C TYR A 129 -0.86 9.38 17.14
N ILE A 130 -1.35 9.58 15.93
CA ILE A 130 -1.61 8.51 14.96
C ILE A 130 -0.80 8.80 13.71
N ARG A 131 -0.16 7.77 13.16
CA ARG A 131 0.49 7.79 11.86
C ARG A 131 0.00 6.62 11.02
N VAL A 132 -0.45 6.90 9.82
CA VAL A 132 -0.88 5.90 8.84
C VAL A 132 0.36 5.28 8.20
N LEU A 133 0.46 3.95 8.28
CA LEU A 133 1.58 3.19 7.70
C LEU A 133 1.26 2.65 6.30
N ASN A 134 -0.03 2.47 6.00
CA ASN A 134 -0.51 1.89 4.76
C ASN A 134 -1.19 2.94 3.88
N ASP A 135 -0.62 3.19 2.70
CA ASP A 135 -1.10 4.16 1.72
C ASP A 135 -2.45 3.80 1.08
N LYS A 136 -2.97 2.59 1.33
CA LYS A 136 -4.29 2.14 0.85
C LYS A 136 -5.42 2.38 1.84
N LEU A 137 -5.14 2.91 3.03
CA LEU A 137 -6.16 3.10 4.06
C LEU A 137 -7.31 4.00 3.59
N PHE A 138 -6.99 5.21 3.13
CA PHE A 138 -8.00 6.19 2.73
C PHE A 138 -8.81 5.73 1.53
N ASP A 139 -8.15 5.13 0.53
CA ASP A 139 -8.81 4.54 -0.65
C ASP A 139 -9.87 3.48 -0.27
N GLU A 140 -9.55 2.59 0.68
CA GLU A 140 -10.51 1.55 1.10
C GLU A 140 -11.63 2.11 2.01
N LEU A 141 -11.34 3.13 2.82
CA LEU A 141 -12.39 3.82 3.61
C LEU A 141 -13.39 4.53 2.69
N GLU A 142 -12.94 5.20 1.63
CA GLU A 142 -13.83 5.82 0.65
C GLU A 142 -14.71 4.80 -0.08
N ARG A 143 -14.15 3.63 -0.43
CA ARG A 143 -14.94 2.53 -1.05
C ARG A 143 -16.01 1.98 -0.12
N LEU A 144 -15.75 1.94 1.19
CA LEU A 144 -16.71 1.48 2.17
C LEU A 144 -17.90 2.45 2.27
N ARG A 145 -17.66 3.76 2.19
CA ARG A 145 -18.71 4.80 2.18
C ARG A 145 -19.56 4.80 0.91
N ALA A 146 -19.00 4.35 -0.20
CA ALA A 146 -19.69 4.29 -1.49
C ALA A 146 -20.62 3.07 -1.63
N ARG A 147 -20.65 2.16 -0.65
CA ARG A 147 -21.58 1.02 -0.57
C ARG A 147 -22.88 1.40 0.12
#